data_AF-A0A1G3V2U5-F1
#
_entry.id   AF-A0A1G3V2U5-F1
#
_cell.length_a   1.000
_cell.length_b   1.000
_cell.length_c   1.000
_cell.angle_alpha   90.00
_cell.angle_beta   90.00
_cell.angle_gamma   90.00
#
_symmetry.space_group_name_H-M   'P 1'
#
loop_
_entity.id
_entity.type
_entity.pdbx_description
1 polymer ?
#
loop_
_entity_poly.entity_id
_entity_poly.type
_entity_poly.pdbx_seq_one_letter_code
_entity_poly.pdbx_strand_id
1 'polypeptide(L)' 'MKRKDLIHAIEEIGWVLIRHGGRHDWYQNPATKISQPVLRHNEIRDSLAKHILKMLKK' A
#
# COMPACT_ATOMS: atom_id res chain seq x y z
N MET A 1 -0.79 -12.15 -4.10
CA MET A 1 -1.93 -11.34 -4.56
C MET A 1 -1.54 -10.42 -5.70
N LYS A 2 -2.49 -9.95 -6.52
CA LYS A 2 -2.18 -8.97 -7.57
C LYS A 2 -2.03 -7.59 -6.95
N ARG A 3 -1.17 -6.75 -7.53
CA ARG A 3 -0.99 -5.35 -7.10
C ARG A 3 -2.31 -4.57 -7.10
N LYS A 4 -3.18 -4.82 -8.08
CA LYS A 4 -4.49 -4.16 -8.19
C LYS A 4 -5.34 -4.42 -6.94
N ASP A 5 -5.38 -5.68 -6.49
CA ASP A 5 -6.15 -6.08 -5.30
C ASP A 5 -5.59 -5.40 -4.04
N LEU A 6 -4.25 -5.31 -3.92
CA LEU A 6 -3.62 -4.59 -2.81
C LEU A 6 -3.96 -3.11 -2.80
N ILE A 7 -3.88 -2.44 -3.96
CA ILE A 7 -4.19 -1.02 -4.09
C ILE A 7 -5.65 -0.76 -3.72
N HIS A 8 -6.57 -1.59 -4.22
CA HIS A 8 -7.98 -1.46 -3.89
C HIS A 8 -8.21 -1.58 -2.37
N ALA A 9 -7.62 -2.58 -1.73
CA ALA A 9 -7.72 -2.74 -0.28
C ALA A 9 -7.11 -1.55 0.50
N ILE A 10 -6.00 -0.97 0.02
CA ILE A 10 -5.38 0.22 0.62
C ILE A 10 -6.30 1.44 0.50
N GLU A 11 -6.90 1.64 -0.67
CA GLU A 11 -7.83 2.74 -0.95
C GLU A 11 -9.13 2.61 -0.15
N GLU A 12 -9.68 1.40 -0.01
CA GLU A 12 -10.86 1.11 0.83
C GLU A 12 -10.62 1.41 2.32
N ILE A 13 -9.39 1.24 2.80
CA ILE A 13 -8.99 1.57 4.18
C ILE A 13 -8.75 3.10 4.34
N GLY A 14 -8.81 3.88 3.25
CA GLY A 14 -8.68 5.33 3.27
C GLY A 14 -7.23 5.83 3.23
N TRP A 15 -6.27 4.99 2.86
CA TRP A 15 -4.91 5.43 2.58
C TRP A 15 -4.84 6.06 1.19
N VAL A 16 -4.05 7.13 1.07
CA VAL A 16 -3.97 7.92 -0.16
C VAL A 16 -2.58 7.80 -0.78
N LEU A 17 -2.54 7.72 -2.11
CA LEU A 17 -1.31 7.83 -2.88
C LEU A 17 -0.80 9.27 -2.79
N ILE A 18 0.39 9.46 -2.22
CA ILE A 18 0.99 10.79 -2.03
C ILE A 18 2.04 11.14 -3.08
N ARG A 19 2.74 10.14 -3.63
CA ARG A 19 3.72 10.33 -4.71
C ARG A 19 4.07 9.04 -5.42
N HIS A 20 4.44 9.19 -6.68
CA HIS A 20 5.07 8.16 -7.48
C HIS A 20 6.59 8.20 -7.27
N GLY A 21 7.16 7.14 -6.69
CA GLY A 21 8.61 6.94 -6.70
C GLY A 21 9.07 6.30 -8.02
N GLY A 22 10.38 6.03 -8.12
CA GLY A 22 10.94 5.39 -9.31
C GLY A 22 10.44 3.95 -9.50
N ARG A 23 10.60 3.10 -8.49
CA ARG A 23 10.21 1.66 -8.54
C ARG A 23 9.01 1.29 -7.66
N HIS A 24 8.52 2.23 -6.87
CA HIS A 24 7.42 2.03 -5.92
C HIS A 24 6.54 3.28 -5.86
N ASP A 25 5.31 3.11 -5.43
CA ASP A 25 4.36 4.17 -5.10
C ASP A 25 4.33 4.40 -3.60
N TRP A 26 4.20 5.64 -3.16
CA TRP A 26 4.10 5.97 -1.74
C TRP A 26 2.65 6.18 -1.36
N TYR A 27 2.14 5.35 -0.45
CA TYR A 27 0.83 5.52 0.15
C TYR A 27 0.99 6.02 1.58
N GLN A 28 0.11 6.91 2.01
CA GLN A 28 0.10 7.48 3.35
C GLN A 28 -1.28 7.35 3.99
N ASN A 29 -1.29 7.03 5.28
CA ASN A 29 -2.48 7.18 6.10
C ASN A 29 -2.70 8.68 6.40
N PRO A 30 -3.81 9.29 5.97
CA PRO A 30 -4.07 10.70 6.24
C PRO A 30 -4.23 11.00 7.75
N ALA A 31 -4.69 10.03 8.55
CA ALA A 31 -4.91 10.16 9.98
C ALA A 31 -3.60 10.06 10.79
N THR A 32 -2.76 9.05 10.53
CA THR A 32 -1.53 8.81 11.31
C THR A 32 -0.27 9.40 10.68
N LYS A 33 -0.35 9.87 9.42
CA LYS A 33 0.77 10.36 8.60
C LYS A 33 1.86 9.32 8.28
N ILE A 34 1.68 8.06 8.67
CA ILE A 34 2.58 6.96 8.34
C ILE A 34 2.53 6.72 6.83
N SER A 35 3.71 6.60 6.22
CA SER A 35 3.85 6.33 4.79
C SER A 35 4.50 4.97 4.55
N GLN A 36 4.05 4.25 3.52
CA GLN A 36 4.58 2.95 3.11
C GLN A 36 4.79 2.90 1.58
N PRO A 37 5.94 2.37 1.12
CA PRO A 37 6.17 2.13 -0.29
C PRO A 37 5.49 0.83 -0.75
N VAL A 38 4.73 0.90 -1.84
CA VAL A 38 4.09 -0.22 -2.52
C VAL A 38 4.80 -0.45 -3.85
N LEU A 39 5.34 -1.65 -4.05
CA LEU A 39 6.06 -2.02 -5.27
C LEU A 39 5.11 -2.04 -6.49
N ARG A 40 5.64 -1.69 -7.67
CA ARG A 40 4.87 -1.67 -8.94
C ARG A 40 4.81 -3.00 -9.68
N HIS A 41 5.41 -4.06 -9.15
CA HIS A 41 5.30 -5.39 -9.75
C HIS A 41 3.85 -5.89 -9.77
N ASN A 42 3.48 -6.64 -10.82
CA ASN A 42 2.11 -7.16 -10.95
C ASN A 42 1.76 -8.16 -9.84
N GLU A 43 2.75 -8.94 -9.40
CA GLU A 43 2.59 -9.94 -8.36
C GLU A 43 3.27 -9.52 -7.07
N ILE A 44 2.47 -9.40 -6.01
CA ILE A 44 2.95 -9.08 -4.67
C ILE A 44 2.92 -10.35 -3.84
N ARG A 45 4.04 -10.63 -3.15
CA ARG A 45 4.11 -11.73 -2.18
C ARG A 45 3.03 -11.53 -1.11
N ASP A 46 2.23 -12.55 -0.84
CA ASP A 46 1.13 -12.44 0.11
C ASP A 46 1.59 -12.09 1.53
N SER A 47 2.80 -12.48 1.91
CA SER A 47 3.42 -12.07 3.17
C SER A 47 3.63 -10.56 3.26
N LEU A 48 4.10 -9.93 2.17
CA LEU A 48 4.29 -8.48 2.10
C LEU A 48 2.94 -7.76 2.12
N ALA A 49 1.97 -8.23 1.34
CA ALA A 49 0.63 -7.65 1.34
C ALA A 49 -0.05 -7.72 2.71
N LYS A 50 0.01 -8.87 3.38
CA LYS A 50 -0.51 -9.05 4.75
C LYS A 50 0.22 -8.13 5.74
N HIS A 51 1.53 -7.96 5.59
CA HIS A 51 2.30 -7.06 6.43
C HIS A 51 1.85 -5.61 6.24
N ILE A 52 1.73 -5.16 4.98
CA ILE A 52 1.22 -3.82 4.65
C ILE A 52 -0.16 -3.65 5.28
N LEU A 53 -1.12 -4.53 4.98
CA LEU A 53 -2.49 -4.50 5.55
C LEU A 53 -2.53 -4.50 7.09
N LYS A 54 -1.62 -5.22 7.75
CA LYS A 54 -1.49 -5.22 9.21
C LYS A 54 -1.01 -3.87 9.74
N MET A 55 -0.09 -3.21 9.03
CA MET A 55 0.34 -1.85 9.34
C MET A 55 -0.79 -0.83 9.08
N LEU A 56 -1.72 -1.11 8.16
CA LEU A 56 -2.86 -0.23 7.86
C LEU A 56 -3.95 -0.23 8.96
N LYS A 57 -4.07 -1.30 9.75
CA LYS A 57 -5.09 -1.45 10.81
C LYS A 57 -4.70 -0.80 12.17
N LYS A 58 -3.54 -0.16 12.26
CA LYS A 58 -3.08 0.57 13.46
C LYS A 58 -3.18 2.07 13.25
#